data_AF-A0A1H1E2M7-F1
#
_entry.id   AF-A0A1H1E2M7-F1
#
_cell.length_a   1.000
_cell.length_b   1.000
_cell.length_c   1.000
_cell.angle_alpha   90.00
_cell.angle_beta   90.00
_cell.angle_gamma   90.00
#
_symmetry.space_group_name_H-M   'P 1'
#
loop_
_entity.id
_entity.type
_entity.pdbx_description
1 polymer ?
#
loop_
_entity_poly.entity_id
_entity_poly.type
_entity_poly.pdbx_seq_one_letter_code
_entity_poly.pdbx_strand_id
1 'polypeptide(L)'
;MVNIRKVSVVLGITAGISSIVLWFVLNFYNPYSNPTELAPVVNTFFMLFLPACLAIVASFMSKQLLLLIAFLWSLPVSLYLVFSPGIFALFGITSIAYLISYLLVRLANPTSLFKKSY
;
A
#
# COMPACT_ATOMS: atom_id res chain seq x y z
N MET A 1 18.46 13.97 -15.32
CA MET A 1 18.73 13.24 -14.06
C MET A 1 17.40 12.95 -13.36
N VAL A 2 17.00 11.69 -13.26
CA VAL A 2 15.75 11.30 -12.58
C VAL A 2 15.98 11.39 -11.06
N ASN A 3 15.15 12.16 -10.36
CA ASN A 3 15.24 12.26 -8.90
C ASN A 3 14.52 11.06 -8.27
N ILE A 4 15.28 10.00 -7.95
CA ILE A 4 14.80 8.71 -7.43
C ILE A 4 13.88 8.89 -6.21
N ARG A 5 14.18 9.86 -5.34
CA ARG A 5 13.35 10.18 -4.17
C ARG A 5 11.97 10.68 -4.58
N LYS A 6 11.89 11.62 -5.53
CA LYS A 6 10.60 12.13 -6.03
C LYS A 6 9.78 11.01 -6.67
N VAL A 7 10.42 10.12 -7.43
CA VAL A 7 9.75 8.97 -8.06
C VAL A 7 9.13 8.04 -7.02
N SER A 8 9.88 7.70 -5.95
CA SER A 8 9.36 6.90 -4.84
C SER A 8 8.13 7.52 -4.18
N VAL A 9 8.17 8.83 -3.91
CA VAL A 9 7.06 9.54 -3.28
C VAL A 9 5.83 9.52 -4.17
N VAL A 10 5.99 9.83 -5.46
CA VAL A 10 4.87 9.81 -6.41
C VAL A 10 4.27 8.40 -6.50
N LEU A 11 5.09 7.36 -6.66
CA LEU A 11 4.62 5.97 -6.74
C LEU A 11 3.84 5.54 -5.49
N GLY A 12 4.37 5.84 -4.29
CA GLY A 12 3.72 5.47 -3.04
C GLY A 12 2.40 6.21 -2.81
N ILE A 13 2.33 7.50 -3.18
CA ILE A 13 1.09 8.29 -3.11
C ILE A 13 0.07 7.77 -4.11
N THR A 14 0.45 7.55 -5.38
CA THR A 14 -0.47 7.04 -6.40
C THR A 14 -1.00 5.66 -6.01
N ALA A 15 -0.13 4.77 -5.52
CA ALA A 15 -0.54 3.45 -5.05
C ALA A 15 -1.48 3.53 -3.84
N GLY A 16 -1.23 4.47 -2.91
CA GLY A 16 -2.09 4.73 -1.76
C GLY A 16 -3.49 5.19 -2.17
N ILE A 17 -3.56 6.20 -3.04
CA ILE A 17 -4.83 6.73 -3.56
C ILE A 17 -5.59 5.65 -4.33
N SER A 18 -4.92 4.92 -5.23
CA SER A 18 -5.54 3.82 -5.97
C SER A 18 -6.11 2.75 -5.04
N SER A 19 -5.38 2.40 -3.97
CA SER A 19 -5.84 1.40 -2.99
C SER A 19 -7.07 1.88 -2.20
N ILE A 20 -7.12 3.17 -1.84
CA ILE A 20 -8.31 3.78 -1.21
C ILE A 20 -9.51 3.74 -2.15
N VAL A 21 -9.33 4.12 -3.42
CA VAL A 21 -10.41 4.08 -4.42
C VAL A 21 -10.90 2.65 -4.63
N LEU A 22 -10.00 1.68 -4.77
CA LEU A 22 -10.34 0.27 -4.88
C LEU A 22 -11.10 -0.24 -3.65
N TRP A 23 -10.76 0.24 -2.45
CA TRP A 23 -11.47 -0.12 -1.23
C TRP A 23 -12.92 0.38 -1.22
N PHE A 24 -13.18 1.59 -1.71
CA PHE A 24 -14.54 2.08 -1.92
C PHE A 24 -15.32 1.21 -2.93
N VAL A 25 -14.68 0.85 -4.06
CA VAL A 25 -15.30 -0.02 -5.07
C VAL A 25 -15.61 -1.41 -4.49
N LEU A 26 -14.69 -1.98 -3.70
CA LEU A 26 -14.84 -3.28 -3.07
C LEU A 26 -16.04 -3.37 -2.11
N ASN A 27 -16.35 -2.28 -1.40
CA ASN A 27 -17.39 -2.28 -0.37
C ASN A 27 -18.77 -1.80 -0.86
N PHE A 28 -18.81 -0.88 -1.84
CA PHE A 28 -20.07 -0.24 -2.27
C PHE A 28 -20.53 -0.65 -3.67
N TYR A 29 -19.62 -1.10 -4.54
CA TYR A 29 -19.94 -1.46 -5.93
C TYR A 29 -19.82 -2.95 -6.22
N ASN A 30 -19.39 -3.74 -5.24
CA ASN A 30 -19.26 -5.17 -5.40
C ASN A 30 -20.64 -5.83 -5.26
N PRO A 31 -21.17 -6.51 -6.29
CA PRO A 31 -22.48 -7.18 -6.21
C PRO A 31 -22.49 -8.33 -5.21
N TYR A 32 -21.32 -8.81 -4.80
CA TYR A 32 -21.15 -9.86 -3.80
C TYR A 32 -21.02 -9.33 -2.36
N SER A 33 -20.93 -8.00 -2.17
CA SER A 33 -20.94 -7.40 -0.84
C SER A 33 -22.36 -7.01 -0.44
N ASN A 34 -22.85 -7.53 0.69
CA ASN A 34 -24.05 -7.00 1.32
C ASN A 34 -23.68 -5.74 2.12
N PRO A 35 -24.17 -4.54 1.75
CA PRO A 35 -23.84 -3.30 2.47
C PRO A 35 -24.40 -3.25 3.90
N THR A 36 -25.34 -4.15 4.21
CA THR A 36 -25.90 -4.37 5.55
C THR A 36 -24.97 -5.15 6.48
N GLU A 37 -23.96 -5.86 5.94
CA GLU A 37 -22.98 -6.58 6.75
C GLU A 37 -21.76 -5.70 7.03
N LEU A 38 -21.63 -5.24 8.28
CA LEU A 38 -20.54 -4.35 8.68
C LEU A 38 -19.21 -5.08 8.88
N ALA A 39 -19.21 -6.38 9.16
CA ALA A 39 -18.00 -7.12 9.49
C ALA A 39 -16.95 -7.15 8.37
N PRO A 40 -17.29 -7.41 7.09
CA PRO A 40 -16.35 -7.35 5.98
C PRO A 40 -15.80 -5.93 5.73
N VAL A 41 -16.64 -4.91 5.90
CA VAL A 41 -16.26 -3.50 5.71
C VAL A 41 -15.21 -3.10 6.75
N VAL A 42 -15.45 -3.43 8.02
CA VAL A 42 -14.51 -3.13 9.11
C VAL A 42 -13.20 -3.92 8.93
N ASN A 43 -13.27 -5.19 8.56
CA ASN A 43 -12.06 -6.00 8.37
C ASN A 43 -11.19 -5.46 7.22
N THR A 44 -11.79 -5.17 6.06
CA THR A 44 -11.06 -4.63 4.91
C THR A 44 -10.58 -3.20 5.15
N PHE A 45 -11.27 -2.41 5.98
CA PHE A 45 -10.80 -1.10 6.41
C PHE A 45 -9.44 -1.20 7.14
N PHE A 46 -9.32 -2.09 8.12
CA PHE A 46 -8.06 -2.27 8.85
C PHE A 46 -6.96 -2.91 8.01
N MET A 47 -7.30 -3.79 7.06
CA MET A 47 -6.31 -4.52 6.28
C MET A 47 -5.93 -3.89 4.94
N LEU A 48 -6.73 -2.98 4.38
CA LEU A 48 -6.45 -2.35 3.08
C LEU A 48 -6.43 -0.83 3.15
N PHE A 49 -7.45 -0.21 3.78
CA PHE A 49 -7.54 1.25 3.84
C PHE A 49 -6.48 1.85 4.76
N LEU A 50 -6.33 1.31 5.97
CA LEU A 50 -5.36 1.81 6.95
C LEU A 50 -3.90 1.68 6.47
N PRO A 51 -3.43 0.55 5.91
CA PRO A 51 -2.10 0.48 5.32
C PRO A 51 -1.93 1.38 4.09
N ALA A 52 -2.98 1.65 3.31
CA ALA A 52 -2.91 2.62 2.22
C ALA A 52 -2.66 4.05 2.73
N CYS A 53 -3.38 4.47 3.78
CA CYS A 53 -3.12 5.74 4.46
C CYS A 53 -1.69 5.80 5.02
N LEU A 54 -1.24 4.70 5.64
CA LEU A 54 0.12 4.58 6.16
C LEU A 54 1.15 4.73 5.03
N ALA A 55 0.92 4.12 3.87
CA ALA A 55 1.81 4.21 2.71
C ALA A 55 1.91 5.65 2.18
N ILE A 56 0.81 6.40 2.15
CA ILE A 56 0.81 7.83 1.76
C ILE A 56 1.65 8.65 2.75
N VAL A 57 1.37 8.52 4.05
CA VAL A 57 2.13 9.23 5.10
C VAL A 57 3.60 8.85 5.08
N ALA A 58 3.91 7.56 4.93
CA ALA A 58 5.28 7.06 4.84
C ALA A 58 6.03 7.60 3.63
N SER A 59 5.34 7.77 2.50
CA SER A 59 5.89 8.37 1.28
C SER A 59 6.28 9.82 1.54
N PHE A 60 5.40 10.64 2.13
CA PHE A 60 5.72 12.02 2.50
C PHE A 60 6.88 12.12 3.48
N MET A 61 6.91 11.26 4.50
CA MET A 61 7.97 11.24 5.51
C MET A 61 9.26 10.56 5.01
N SER A 62 9.27 9.97 3.81
CA SER A 62 10.37 9.16 3.27
C SER A 62 10.86 8.08 4.27
N LYS A 63 9.95 7.49 5.05
CA LYS A 63 10.27 6.52 6.11
C LYS A 63 10.18 5.09 5.57
N GLN A 64 11.33 4.46 5.29
CA GLN A 64 11.37 3.12 4.70
C GLN A 64 10.60 2.09 5.53
N LEU A 65 10.73 2.12 6.86
CA LEU A 65 10.12 1.10 7.72
C LEU A 65 8.60 1.15 7.68
N LEU A 66 8.02 2.35 7.56
CA LEU A 66 6.56 2.51 7.48
C LEU A 66 6.00 1.98 6.15
N LEU A 67 6.73 2.15 5.04
CA LEU A 67 6.34 1.54 3.74
C LEU A 67 6.40 0.01 3.81
N LEU A 68 7.42 -0.55 4.46
CA LEU A 68 7.53 -2.00 4.64
C LEU A 68 6.40 -2.54 5.53
N ILE A 69 6.05 -1.82 6.61
CA ILE A 69 4.93 -2.19 7.47
C ILE A 69 3.61 -2.13 6.67
N ALA A 70 3.37 -1.07 5.91
CA ALA A 70 2.17 -0.96 5.06
C ALA A 70 2.06 -2.11 4.04
N PHE A 71 3.19 -2.49 3.43
CA PHE A 71 3.28 -3.65 2.54
C PHE A 71 2.95 -4.96 3.26
N LEU A 72 3.68 -5.29 4.33
CA LEU A 72 3.49 -6.55 5.07
C LEU A 72 2.08 -6.66 5.66
N TRP A 73 1.51 -5.55 6.11
CA TRP A 73 0.16 -5.50 6.65
C TRP A 73 -0.89 -5.76 5.55
N SER A 74 -0.74 -5.12 4.39
CA SER A 74 -1.70 -5.28 3.28
C SER A 74 -1.52 -6.59 2.49
N LEU A 75 -0.37 -7.24 2.60
CA LEU A 75 0.01 -8.39 1.76
C LEU A 75 -0.96 -9.58 1.84
N PRO A 76 -1.41 -10.07 3.02
CA PRO A 76 -2.27 -11.26 3.08
C PRO A 76 -3.59 -11.07 2.33
N VAL A 77 -4.24 -9.92 2.52
CA VAL A 77 -5.52 -9.60 1.87
C VAL A 77 -5.32 -9.22 0.41
N SER A 78 -4.26 -8.47 0.09
CA SER A 78 -3.96 -8.13 -1.31
C SER A 78 -3.69 -9.39 -2.12
N LEU A 79 -2.97 -10.37 -1.56
CA LEU A 79 -2.71 -11.66 -2.21
C LEU A 79 -4.01 -12.46 -2.39
N TYR A 80 -4.88 -12.49 -1.39
CA TYR A 80 -6.20 -13.10 -1.51
C TYR A 80 -7.02 -12.47 -2.65
N LEU A 81 -7.00 -11.14 -2.78
CA LEU A 81 -7.72 -10.41 -3.84
C LEU A 81 -7.07 -10.52 -5.22
N VAL A 82 -5.80 -10.92 -5.33
CA VAL A 82 -5.18 -11.25 -6.63
C VAL A 82 -5.75 -12.53 -7.22
N PHE A 83 -6.15 -13.48 -6.37
CA PHE A 83 -6.80 -14.71 -6.81
C PHE A 83 -8.30 -14.53 -7.10
N SER A 84 -8.88 -13.37 -6.80
CA SER A 84 -10.24 -13.05 -7.21
C SER A 84 -10.27 -12.42 -8.61
N PRO A 85 -11.18 -12.83 -9.49
CA PRO A 85 -11.27 -12.25 -10.83
C PRO A 85 -11.76 -10.80 -10.77
N GLY A 86 -11.17 -9.95 -11.63
CA GLY A 86 -11.63 -8.58 -11.87
C GLY A 86 -10.68 -7.50 -11.35
N ILE A 87 -11.24 -6.34 -11.04
CA ILE A 87 -10.48 -5.13 -10.70
C ILE A 87 -9.77 -5.22 -9.34
N PHE A 88 -10.14 -6.19 -8.50
CA PHE A 88 -9.55 -6.38 -7.17
C PHE A 88 -8.13 -6.96 -7.20
N ALA A 89 -7.73 -7.59 -8.31
CA ALA A 89 -6.34 -7.98 -8.51
C ALA A 89 -5.38 -6.77 -8.53
N LEU A 90 -5.90 -5.55 -8.79
CA LEU A 90 -5.12 -4.32 -8.69
C LEU A 90 -4.64 -4.02 -7.27
N PHE A 91 -5.24 -4.58 -6.21
CA PHE A 91 -4.69 -4.50 -4.85
C PHE A 91 -3.31 -5.16 -4.74
N GLY A 92 -3.06 -6.23 -5.50
CA GLY A 92 -1.74 -6.81 -5.61
C GLY A 92 -0.73 -5.83 -6.23
N ILE A 93 -1.14 -5.12 -7.28
CA ILE A 93 -0.30 -4.12 -7.95
C ILE A 93 0.02 -2.95 -7.02
N THR A 94 -0.97 -2.44 -6.27
CA THR A 94 -0.73 -1.35 -5.30
C THR A 94 0.19 -1.80 -4.16
N SER A 95 0.04 -3.04 -3.68
CA SER A 95 0.93 -3.63 -2.68
C SER A 95 2.37 -3.76 -3.20
N ILE A 96 2.56 -4.26 -4.43
CA ILE A 96 3.89 -4.31 -5.08
C ILE A 96 4.46 -2.90 -5.26
N ALA A 97 3.64 -1.91 -5.58
CA ALA A 97 4.08 -0.53 -5.71
C ALA A 97 4.59 0.05 -4.36
N TYR A 98 4.03 -0.35 -3.23
CA TYR A 98 4.59 -0.01 -1.90
C TYR A 98 5.98 -0.61 -1.71
N LEU A 99 6.18 -1.87 -2.11
CA LEU A 99 7.48 -2.54 -2.06
C LEU A 99 8.51 -1.84 -2.98
N ILE A 100 8.12 -1.48 -4.21
CA ILE A 100 8.97 -0.73 -5.13
C ILE A 100 9.34 0.63 -4.54
N SER A 101 8.36 1.36 -3.98
CA SER A 101 8.63 2.64 -3.33
C SER A 101 9.61 2.47 -2.15
N TYR A 102 9.44 1.45 -1.33
CA TYR A 102 10.40 1.09 -0.26
C TYR A 102 11.81 0.87 -0.80
N LEU A 103 11.97 0.07 -1.86
CA LEU A 103 13.27 -0.22 -2.47
C LEU A 103 13.92 1.05 -3.04
N LEU A 104 13.14 1.95 -3.64
CA LEU A 104 13.62 3.23 -4.16
C LEU A 104 14.04 4.19 -3.04
N VAL A 105 13.30 4.28 -1.93
CA VAL A 105 13.74 5.05 -0.74
C VAL A 105 15.05 4.50 -0.19
N ARG A 106 15.17 3.17 -0.12
CA ARG A 106 16.38 2.50 0.39
C ARG A 106 17.58 2.74 -0.52
N LEU A 107 17.39 2.68 -1.84
CA LEU A 107 18.44 2.98 -2.82
C LEU A 107 18.86 4.45 -2.77
N ALA A 108 17.92 5.36 -2.54
CA ALA A 108 18.21 6.79 -2.39
C ALA A 108 18.92 7.13 -1.06
N ASN A 109 18.79 6.29 -0.02
CA ASN A 109 19.39 6.50 1.31
C ASN A 109 20.13 5.25 1.81
N PRO A 110 21.30 4.89 1.23
CA PRO A 110 22.05 3.70 1.64
C PRO A 110 22.61 3.78 3.08
N THR A 111 22.61 4.97 3.70
CA THR A 111 23.28 5.27 4.98
C THR A 111 22.56 4.78 6.24
N SER A 112 21.35 4.22 6.18
CA SER A 112 20.61 3.81 7.38
C SER A 112 21.06 2.46 7.99
N LEU A 113 21.84 1.65 7.27
CA LEU A 113 22.33 0.35 7.76
C LEU A 113 23.72 0.42 8.43
N PHE A 114 24.51 1.46 8.17
CA PHE A 114 25.87 1.59 8.69
C PHE A 114 26.02 2.54 9.89
N LYS A 115 24.94 3.22 10.33
CA LYS A 115 25.00 4.20 11.43
C LYS A 115 24.63 3.63 12.82
N LYS A 116 24.67 2.29 13.00
CA LYS A 116 24.37 1.63 14.29
C LYS A 116 25.49 0.72 14.80
N SER A 117 26.75 1.16 14.62
CA SER A 117 27.93 0.55 15.26
C SER A 117 28.92 1.62 15.69
N TYR A 118 28.51 2.55 16.55
CA TYR A 118 29.39 3.25 17.51
C TYR A 118 28.53 3.75 18.67
#